data_AF-A0A261QZU9-F1
#
_entry.id   AF-A0A261QZU9-F1
#
_cell.length_a   1.000
_cell.length_b   1.000
_cell.length_c   1.000
_cell.angle_alpha   90.00
_cell.angle_beta   90.00
_cell.angle_gamma   90.00
#
_symmetry.space_group_name_H-M   'P 1'
#
loop_
_entity.id
_entity.type
_entity.pdbx_description
1 polymer ?
#
loop_
_entity_poly.entity_id
_entity_poly.type
_entity_poly.pdbx_seq_one_letter_code
_entity_poly.pdbx_strand_id
1 'polypeptide(L)'
;MANWTDISDAVLEPGKPIRSVDGIALRDNPIAMAEGAAGAPRIEQAALASNSVSTDKIVNSNVTAAKLANGSAESNWVGARTAALSVGANGTYAMLKAVSGGAGGPGATRSGGDLRYTDNNSTENGGPSGTWMLCGAQTGVPAVWKRVA
;
A
#
# COMPACT_ATOMS: atom_id res chain seq x y z
N MET A 1 -10.43 34.49 -7.61
CA MET A 1 -9.15 33.84 -7.93
C MET A 1 -8.25 34.88 -8.53
N ALA A 2 -7.14 35.20 -7.88
CA ALA A 2 -6.15 36.12 -8.42
C ALA A 2 -5.32 35.42 -9.52
N ASN A 3 -4.88 36.17 -10.53
CA ASN A 3 -4.01 35.65 -11.58
C ASN A 3 -2.55 35.89 -11.22
N TRP A 4 -1.69 34.91 -11.49
CA TRP A 4 -0.25 35.13 -11.43
C TRP A 4 0.19 36.03 -12.59
N THR A 5 1.01 37.03 -12.28
CA THR A 5 1.61 37.93 -13.27
C THR A 5 3.13 37.94 -13.09
N ASP A 6 3.86 37.57 -14.14
CA ASP A 6 5.32 37.74 -14.16
C ASP A 6 5.66 39.23 -14.21
N ILE A 7 6.36 39.71 -13.18
CA ILE A 7 6.82 41.09 -13.11
C ILE A 7 8.30 41.09 -13.46
N SER A 8 8.65 41.74 -14.56
CA SER A 8 10.05 41.86 -14.97
C SER A 8 10.82 42.79 -14.02
N ASP A 9 12.04 42.40 -13.63
CA ASP A 9 12.92 43.27 -12.83
C ASP A 9 13.16 44.63 -13.50
N ALA A 10 13.13 44.68 -14.84
CA ALA A 10 13.31 45.91 -15.62
C ALA A 10 12.24 46.98 -15.34
N VAL A 11 11.06 46.60 -14.83
CA VAL A 11 9.99 47.56 -14.50
C VAL A 11 10.03 48.03 -13.05
N LEU A 12 10.83 47.39 -12.20
CA LEU A 12 11.00 47.70 -10.77
C LEU A 12 12.43 48.11 -10.40
N GLU A 13 13.19 48.63 -11.37
CA GLU A 13 14.55 49.12 -11.16
C GLU A 13 14.57 50.34 -10.20
N PRO A 14 15.65 50.54 -9.43
CA PRO A 14 15.82 51.71 -8.58
C PRO A 14 15.61 53.02 -9.36
N GLY A 15 14.71 53.88 -8.87
CA GLY A 15 14.40 55.17 -9.49
C GLY A 15 13.32 55.13 -10.58
N LYS A 16 12.83 53.95 -10.99
CA LYS A 16 11.63 53.84 -11.81
C LYS A 16 10.37 53.94 -10.93
N PRO A 17 9.35 54.70 -11.34
CA PRO A 17 8.08 54.71 -10.63
C PRO A 17 7.37 53.35 -10.79
N ILE A 18 6.86 52.79 -9.69
CA ILE A 18 5.98 51.62 -9.72
C ILE A 18 4.70 52.02 -10.46
N ARG A 19 4.37 51.34 -11.57
CA ARG A 19 3.12 51.60 -12.28
C ARG A 19 1.96 50.98 -11.50
N SER A 20 0.76 51.54 -11.65
CA SER A 20 -0.43 51.00 -10.97
C SER A 20 -0.68 49.53 -11.28
N VAL A 21 -0.36 49.09 -12.50
CA VAL A 21 -0.47 47.67 -12.90
C VAL A 21 0.52 46.76 -12.16
N ASP A 22 1.75 47.24 -11.93
CA ASP A 22 2.78 46.47 -11.21
C ASP A 22 2.43 46.40 -9.72
N GLY A 23 1.91 47.49 -9.15
CA GLY A 23 1.43 47.51 -7.76
C GLY A 23 0.25 46.56 -7.52
N ILE A 24 -0.66 46.44 -8.49
CA ILE A 24 -1.76 45.45 -8.43
C ILE A 24 -1.19 44.03 -8.53
N ALA A 25 -0.25 43.78 -9.46
CA ALA A 25 0.39 42.47 -9.61
C ALA A 25 1.15 42.04 -8.34
N LEU A 26 1.89 42.95 -7.70
CA LEU A 26 2.60 42.68 -6.45
C LEU A 26 1.65 42.30 -5.30
N ARG A 27 0.46 42.90 -5.25
CA ARG A 27 -0.58 42.57 -4.26
C ARG A 27 -1.26 41.23 -4.56
N ASP A 28 -1.51 40.97 -5.84
CA ASP A 28 -2.34 39.83 -6.27
C ASP A 28 -1.52 38.53 -6.40
N ASN A 29 -0.20 38.60 -6.68
CA ASN A 29 0.68 37.43 -6.78
C ASN A 29 0.74 36.56 -5.51
N PRO A 30 0.84 37.13 -4.28
CA PRO A 30 0.75 36.33 -3.05
C PRO A 30 -0.57 35.58 -2.89
N ILE A 31 -1.69 36.19 -3.32
CA ILE A 31 -3.02 35.56 -3.31
C ILE A 31 -3.04 34.43 -4.35
N ALA A 32 -2.52 34.67 -5.55
CA ALA A 32 -2.42 33.68 -6.61
C ALA A 32 -1.61 32.45 -6.20
N MET A 33 -0.52 32.64 -5.43
CA MET A 33 0.26 31.53 -4.85
C MET A 33 -0.55 30.73 -3.83
N ALA A 34 -1.28 31.41 -2.94
CA ALA A 34 -2.09 30.76 -1.91
C ALA A 34 -3.29 29.98 -2.49
N GLU A 35 -3.89 30.49 -3.57
CA GLU A 35 -5.00 29.85 -4.27
C GLU A 35 -4.53 28.79 -5.29
N GLY A 36 -3.24 28.75 -5.61
CA GLY A 36 -2.68 27.82 -6.60
C GLY A 36 -3.08 28.14 -8.03
N ALA A 37 -3.13 29.42 -8.39
CA ALA A 37 -3.42 29.88 -9.75
C ALA A 37 -2.44 29.29 -10.78
N ALA A 38 -2.90 29.14 -12.03
CA ALA A 38 -2.06 28.65 -13.11
C ALA A 38 -0.81 29.54 -13.31
N GLY A 39 0.37 28.91 -13.39
CA GLY A 39 1.66 29.61 -13.52
C GLY A 39 2.27 30.12 -12.20
N ALA A 40 1.52 30.15 -11.09
CA ALA A 40 2.07 30.53 -9.80
C ALA A 40 3.10 29.50 -9.30
N PRO A 41 4.21 29.92 -8.67
CA PRO A 41 5.17 29.02 -8.05
C PRO A 41 4.49 28.09 -7.03
N ARG A 42 4.83 26.80 -7.08
CA ARG A 42 4.39 25.79 -6.11
C ARG A 42 5.58 25.25 -5.34
N ILE A 43 5.33 24.39 -4.35
CA ILE A 43 6.39 23.66 -3.68
C ILE A 43 7.16 22.82 -4.70
N GLU A 44 8.43 23.15 -4.90
CA GLU A 44 9.33 22.43 -5.78
C GLU A 44 9.97 21.23 -5.08
N GLN A 45 10.47 20.26 -5.85
CA GLN A 45 11.16 19.10 -5.29
C GLN A 45 12.37 19.49 -4.45
N ALA A 46 13.11 20.53 -4.86
CA ALA A 46 14.27 21.03 -4.12
C ALA A 46 13.91 21.58 -2.72
N ALA A 47 12.66 21.99 -2.51
CA ALA A 47 12.18 22.41 -1.19
C ALA A 47 11.94 21.22 -0.24
N LEU A 48 11.85 19.99 -0.76
CA LEU A 48 11.74 18.77 0.02
C LEU A 48 13.14 18.17 0.24
N ALA A 49 13.75 18.48 1.38
CA ALA A 49 15.02 17.87 1.76
C ALA A 49 14.94 16.33 1.78
N SER A 50 16.07 15.64 1.57
CA SER A 50 16.14 14.18 1.68
C SER A 50 15.59 13.71 3.03
N ASN A 51 14.72 12.69 3.00
CA ASN A 51 14.05 12.14 4.18
C ASN A 51 13.19 13.15 4.99
N SER A 52 12.81 14.28 4.38
CA SER A 52 11.98 15.30 5.06
C SER A 52 10.55 14.82 5.35
N VAL A 53 10.06 13.80 4.64
CA VAL A 53 8.77 13.17 4.89
C VAL A 53 8.98 11.95 5.79
N SER A 54 8.84 12.13 7.10
CA SER A 54 8.90 11.07 8.10
C SER A 54 7.54 10.39 8.29
N THR A 55 7.53 9.23 8.97
CA THR A 55 6.30 8.49 9.29
C THR A 55 5.27 9.35 10.02
N ASP A 56 5.69 10.17 10.98
CA ASP A 56 4.78 11.02 11.76
C ASP A 56 4.09 12.11 10.92
N LYS A 57 4.70 12.50 9.79
CA LYS A 57 4.09 13.42 8.81
C LYS A 57 3.06 12.73 7.92
N ILE A 58 3.02 11.39 7.92
CA ILE A 58 2.08 10.57 7.17
C ILE A 58 1.03 10.04 8.15
N VAL A 59 -0.04 10.83 8.33
CA VAL A 59 -1.19 10.41 9.14
C VAL A 59 -1.83 9.13 8.56
N ASN A 60 -2.36 8.29 9.44
CA ASN A 60 -3.10 7.09 9.05
C ASN A 60 -4.15 7.41 7.99
N SER A 61 -4.29 6.50 7.02
CA SER A 61 -5.19 6.62 5.87
C SER A 61 -4.85 7.71 4.84
N ASN A 62 -3.80 8.52 5.04
CA ASN A 62 -3.35 9.46 4.00
C ASN A 62 -2.77 8.73 2.79
N VAL A 63 -2.05 7.64 3.00
CA VAL A 63 -1.56 6.75 1.93
C VAL A 63 -2.31 5.43 2.03
N THR A 64 -3.13 5.12 1.04
CA THR A 64 -3.92 3.88 0.97
C THR A 64 -3.36 2.96 -0.09
N ALA A 65 -3.75 1.67 -0.06
CA ALA A 65 -3.39 0.73 -1.11
C ALA A 65 -3.73 1.26 -2.51
N ALA A 66 -4.91 1.86 -2.69
CA ALA A 66 -5.34 2.45 -3.97
C ALA A 66 -4.48 3.65 -4.42
N LYS A 67 -3.86 4.39 -3.50
CA LYS A 67 -2.94 5.50 -3.84
C LYS A 67 -1.55 5.00 -4.22
N LEU A 68 -1.18 3.81 -3.74
CA LEU A 68 0.06 3.11 -4.10
C LEU A 68 -0.13 2.19 -5.31
N ALA A 69 -1.37 2.06 -5.80
CA ALA A 69 -1.80 1.11 -6.80
C ALA A 69 -1.38 1.44 -8.25
N ASN A 70 -0.33 2.24 -8.42
CA ASN A 70 0.09 2.68 -9.75
C ASN A 70 1.44 2.03 -10.10
N GLY A 71 1.40 0.96 -10.90
CA GLY A 71 2.58 0.29 -11.49
C GLY A 71 3.01 -1.02 -10.81
N SER A 72 4.17 -1.55 -11.21
CA SER A 72 4.72 -2.86 -10.76
C SER A 72 4.98 -2.98 -9.24
N ALA A 73 4.82 -1.89 -8.49
CA ALA A 73 5.00 -1.84 -7.05
C ALA A 73 3.96 -2.67 -6.28
N GLU A 74 2.77 -2.90 -6.85
CA GLU A 74 1.69 -3.63 -6.17
C GLU A 74 1.99 -5.12 -6.03
N SER A 75 2.39 -5.77 -7.13
CA SER A 75 2.81 -7.17 -7.13
C SER A 75 4.02 -7.37 -6.23
N ASN A 76 4.96 -6.41 -6.23
CA ASN A 76 6.13 -6.45 -5.37
C ASN A 76 5.78 -6.34 -3.88
N TRP A 77 4.82 -5.48 -3.51
CA TRP A 77 4.38 -5.34 -2.12
C TRP A 77 3.62 -6.58 -1.62
N VAL A 78 2.67 -7.08 -2.40
CA VAL A 78 1.90 -8.29 -2.07
C VAL A 78 2.83 -9.51 -2.04
N GLY A 79 3.73 -9.62 -3.01
CA GLY A 79 4.75 -10.67 -3.09
C GLY A 79 5.69 -10.64 -1.89
N ALA A 80 6.24 -9.47 -1.53
CA ALA A 80 7.11 -9.33 -0.37
C ALA A 80 6.41 -9.69 0.95
N ARG A 81 5.15 -9.27 1.12
CA ARG A 81 4.34 -9.66 2.29
C ARG A 81 4.05 -11.14 2.34
N THR A 82 3.71 -11.74 1.19
CA THR A 82 3.39 -13.18 1.11
C THR A 82 4.62 -14.04 1.33
N ALA A 83 5.78 -13.64 0.78
CA ALA A 83 7.04 -14.37 0.92
C ALA A 83 7.59 -14.35 2.36
N ALA A 84 7.27 -13.33 3.15
CA ALA A 84 7.66 -13.25 4.55
C ALA A 84 6.79 -14.10 5.50
N LEU A 85 5.64 -14.61 5.03
CA LEU A 85 4.77 -15.45 5.86
C LEU A 85 5.38 -16.83 6.02
N SER A 86 5.61 -17.25 7.27
CA SER A 86 5.96 -18.63 7.58
C SER A 86 4.82 -19.58 7.23
N VAL A 87 5.14 -20.85 6.97
CA VAL A 87 4.14 -21.89 6.75
C VAL A 87 3.17 -21.94 7.92
N GLY A 88 1.88 -21.97 7.61
CA GLY A 88 0.83 -21.96 8.60
C GLY A 88 0.63 -20.61 9.29
N ALA A 89 0.99 -19.47 8.68
CA ALA A 89 0.44 -18.17 9.07
C ALA A 89 -0.97 -17.95 8.50
N ASN A 90 -1.77 -17.05 9.08
CA ASN A 90 -3.14 -16.80 8.59
C ASN A 90 -3.13 -16.33 7.14
N GLY A 91 -4.00 -16.92 6.32
CA GLY A 91 -4.07 -16.68 4.87
C GLY A 91 -3.12 -17.53 4.04
N THR A 92 -2.20 -18.28 4.65
CA THR A 92 -1.34 -19.24 3.93
C THR A 92 -2.07 -20.54 3.63
N TYR A 93 -1.56 -21.27 2.64
CA TYR A 93 -2.07 -22.57 2.23
C TYR A 93 -1.05 -23.66 2.54
N ALA A 94 -1.52 -24.83 2.93
CA ALA A 94 -0.68 -26.00 3.16
C ALA A 94 -1.38 -27.29 2.70
N MET A 95 -0.56 -28.27 2.28
CA MET A 95 -1.00 -29.63 2.06
C MET A 95 -1.12 -30.31 3.42
N LEU A 96 -2.35 -30.66 3.83
CA LEU A 96 -2.61 -31.30 5.12
C LEU A 96 -3.50 -32.52 4.96
N LYS A 97 -3.29 -33.49 5.84
CA LYS A 97 -4.13 -34.68 5.95
C LYS A 97 -4.85 -34.68 7.29
N ALA A 98 -6.12 -35.05 7.26
CA ALA A 98 -6.91 -35.30 8.45
C ALA A 98 -6.46 -36.57 9.15
N VAL A 99 -6.16 -36.47 10.45
CA VAL A 99 -5.73 -37.61 11.28
C VAL A 99 -6.90 -38.55 11.59
N SER A 100 -8.13 -38.05 11.54
CA SER A 100 -9.36 -38.81 11.76
C SER A 100 -10.50 -38.27 10.90
N GLY A 101 -11.59 -39.01 10.71
CA GLY A 101 -12.86 -38.48 10.17
C GLY A 101 -12.88 -37.98 8.71
N GLY A 102 -11.82 -38.19 7.91
CA GLY A 102 -11.73 -37.71 6.51
C GLY A 102 -11.63 -36.18 6.39
N ALA A 103 -11.30 -35.64 5.20
CA ALA A 103 -11.08 -34.20 5.03
C ALA A 103 -12.38 -33.35 5.13
N GLY A 104 -13.55 -33.94 4.88
CA GLY A 104 -14.81 -33.21 4.72
C GLY A 104 -14.98 -32.64 3.31
N GLY A 105 -15.99 -31.79 3.11
CA GLY A 105 -16.23 -31.06 1.86
C GLY A 105 -15.54 -29.68 1.85
N PRO A 106 -15.25 -29.09 0.67
CA PRO A 106 -14.68 -27.75 0.58
C PRO A 106 -15.47 -26.72 1.41
N GLY A 107 -14.75 -25.86 2.14
CA GLY A 107 -15.31 -24.90 3.09
C GLY A 107 -15.44 -25.44 4.52
N ALA A 108 -15.32 -26.76 4.75
CA ALA A 108 -15.28 -27.33 6.09
C ALA A 108 -14.05 -26.80 6.86
N THR A 109 -14.26 -26.44 8.13
CA THR A 109 -13.18 -25.98 9.01
C THR A 109 -12.76 -27.07 9.98
N ARG A 110 -11.49 -27.05 10.35
CA ARG A 110 -10.91 -28.01 11.29
C ARG A 110 -9.81 -27.41 12.13
N SER A 111 -9.67 -27.90 13.35
CA SER A 111 -8.53 -27.57 14.20
C SER A 111 -7.26 -28.14 13.59
N GLY A 112 -6.17 -27.38 13.65
CA GLY A 112 -4.85 -27.81 13.21
C GLY A 112 -4.36 -29.05 13.96
N GLY A 113 -4.82 -29.25 15.21
CA GLY A 113 -4.52 -30.45 15.98
C GLY A 113 -5.07 -31.75 15.36
N ASP A 114 -6.10 -31.65 14.52
CA ASP A 114 -6.68 -32.80 13.79
C ASP A 114 -6.03 -33.00 12.41
N LEU A 115 -5.03 -32.20 12.09
CA LEU A 115 -4.35 -32.16 10.81
C LEU A 115 -2.87 -32.47 10.98
N ARG A 116 -2.23 -32.94 9.91
CA ARG A 116 -0.78 -33.11 9.83
C ARG A 116 -0.27 -32.52 8.53
N TYR A 117 0.88 -31.86 8.56
CA TYR A 117 1.57 -31.51 7.32
C TYR A 117 1.96 -32.79 6.61
N THR A 118 1.79 -32.80 5.29
CA THR A 118 2.06 -34.00 4.53
C THR A 118 2.45 -33.69 3.10
N ASP A 119 3.22 -34.60 2.51
CA ASP A 119 3.61 -34.58 1.11
C ASP A 119 2.66 -35.44 0.26
N ASN A 120 2.83 -35.42 -1.06
CA ASN A 120 2.02 -36.24 -1.97
C ASN A 120 2.11 -37.75 -1.71
N ASN A 121 3.11 -38.20 -0.96
CA ASN A 121 3.31 -39.61 -0.60
C ASN A 121 2.62 -39.97 0.72
N SER A 122 1.84 -39.05 1.30
CA SER A 122 1.17 -39.21 2.59
C SER A 122 2.13 -39.38 3.78
N THR A 123 3.37 -38.93 3.65
CA THR A 123 4.31 -38.82 4.79
C THR A 123 3.83 -37.68 5.68
N GLU A 124 3.69 -37.90 6.98
CA GLU A 124 3.18 -36.90 7.92
C GLU A 124 4.31 -36.32 8.76
N ASN A 125 4.32 -35.00 8.98
CA ASN A 125 5.29 -34.36 9.87
C ASN A 125 4.67 -33.19 10.64
N GLY A 126 4.54 -33.33 11.97
CA GLY A 126 4.04 -32.26 12.82
C GLY A 126 2.56 -31.91 12.59
N GLY A 127 1.94 -31.31 13.60
CA GLY A 127 0.58 -30.77 13.49
C GLY A 127 0.65 -29.25 13.29
N PRO A 128 -0.06 -28.66 12.32
CA PRO A 128 -0.26 -27.23 12.29
C PRO A 128 -1.09 -26.77 13.50
N SER A 129 -0.99 -25.50 13.87
CA SER A 129 -1.86 -24.88 14.88
C SER A 129 -3.02 -24.12 14.22
N GLY A 130 -3.95 -23.62 15.03
CA GLY A 130 -5.01 -22.73 14.56
C GLY A 130 -6.18 -23.47 13.89
N THR A 131 -6.99 -22.72 13.14
CA THR A 131 -8.13 -23.26 12.38
C THR A 131 -7.84 -23.20 10.89
N TRP A 132 -8.12 -24.30 10.21
CA TRP A 132 -7.88 -24.50 8.80
C TRP A 132 -9.18 -24.76 8.07
N MET A 133 -9.32 -24.19 6.89
CA MET A 133 -10.47 -24.39 6.01
C MET A 133 -10.05 -25.22 4.80
N LEU A 134 -10.81 -26.26 4.49
CA LEU A 134 -10.57 -27.11 3.34
C LEU A 134 -10.85 -26.35 2.04
N CYS A 135 -9.87 -26.26 1.16
CA CYS A 135 -10.03 -25.64 -0.16
C CYS A 135 -10.38 -26.67 -1.24
N GLY A 136 -9.85 -27.88 -1.11
CA GLY A 136 -10.10 -28.98 -2.04
C GLY A 136 -9.40 -30.26 -1.60
N ALA A 137 -10.04 -31.40 -1.84
CA ALA A 137 -9.52 -32.73 -1.53
C ALA A 137 -9.79 -33.68 -2.70
N GLN A 138 -8.84 -34.59 -2.95
CA GLN A 138 -9.04 -35.76 -3.81
C GLN A 138 -8.86 -37.02 -2.96
N THR A 139 -9.66 -38.05 -3.23
CA THR A 139 -9.55 -39.34 -2.54
C THR A 139 -8.14 -39.89 -2.65
N GLY A 140 -7.52 -40.23 -1.51
CA GLY A 140 -6.19 -40.84 -1.47
C GLY A 140 -5.00 -39.87 -1.56
N VAL A 141 -5.24 -38.56 -1.59
CA VAL A 141 -4.19 -37.52 -1.64
C VAL A 141 -4.41 -36.54 -0.49
N PRO A 142 -3.34 -35.94 0.07
CA PRO A 142 -3.48 -34.79 0.95
C PRO A 142 -4.34 -33.69 0.35
N ALA A 143 -5.07 -32.99 1.20
CA ALA A 143 -5.92 -31.91 0.77
C ALA A 143 -5.21 -30.56 0.91
N VAL A 144 -5.63 -29.58 0.12
CA VAL A 144 -5.16 -28.20 0.27
C VAL A 144 -6.04 -27.49 1.27
N TRP A 145 -5.43 -26.92 2.30
CA TRP A 145 -6.11 -26.18 3.36
C TRP A 145 -5.57 -24.76 3.45
N LYS A 146 -6.43 -23.82 3.79
CA LYS A 146 -6.09 -22.43 4.08
C LYS A 146 -6.17 -22.18 5.59
N ARG A 147 -5.17 -21.55 6.18
CA ARG A 147 -5.26 -21.11 7.58
C ARG A 147 -6.18 -19.90 7.68
N VAL A 148 -7.22 -19.99 8.51
CA VAL A 148 -8.24 -18.94 8.68
C VAL A 148 -8.20 -18.28 10.05
N ALA A 149 -7.63 -18.94 11.07
CA ALA A 149 -7.38 -18.37 12.40
C ALA A 149 -6.15 -19.02 13.06
#